data_AF-A0A485NP94-F1
#
_entry.id   AF-A0A485NP94-F1
#
_cell.length_a   1.000
_cell.length_b   1.000
_cell.length_c   1.000
_cell.angle_alpha   90.00
_cell.angle_beta   90.00
_cell.angle_gamma   90.00
#
_symmetry.space_group_name_H-M   'P 1'
#
loop_
_entity.id
_entity.type
_entity.pdbx_description
1 polymer ?
#
loop_
_entity_poly.entity_id
_entity_poly.type
_entity_poly.pdbx_seq_one_letter_code
_entity_poly.pdbx_strand_id
1 'polypeptide(L)'
;MFPTSLPPFPGWDCQRANISIHPTSLPHSQVAYQFQAPGLHMGLGGGVGACDRSTGVLELCYSLWSLSIGFQEVGWYPGLEQRYRQAIPNATVPNTTCHLPRSDAFHMLRDPVSGDIPWPGLIFGLTVLATWCWCTDQVIVQRSLSAKNLSHAKGGSVLGGYLKILPMFFIVMPGMISRALYPGLRGLMIAVILAALMSSLTSIFNSSSTLFAIDVWQRFRKKATEQELMVVGRLFVVFLVVISILWIPVIQSSNSGQLFDYIQSVTSYLAPPITALFLLAIFCKRVTEPGAFWGLMFGLAVGLLRMILEFSYPAPACGEVDRRPAVLKDFHYLYFALLLCGLTAIVIVTVSLCTTPIPEEKLARLTWWTRSHPHSELEKEAPEGTPGTSEMPSGAYPPGGGQTENSSQDQDQHRARRRRWGRLLWDWFCGLAGPPERALSPAETAARQRELTSIAEEPLWTRVCNVNAVLLLAVNVFLWGYFA
;
A
#
# COMPACT_ATOMS: atom_id res chain seq x y z
N MET A 1 23.24 -35.96 -16.25
CA MET A 1 24.55 -35.80 -15.57
C MET A 1 24.89 -34.32 -15.67
N PHE A 2 24.54 -33.54 -14.65
CA PHE A 2 24.69 -32.08 -14.67
C PHE A 2 26.10 -31.68 -14.20
N PRO A 3 26.75 -30.68 -14.81
CA PRO A 3 28.01 -30.15 -14.30
C PRO A 3 27.73 -29.21 -13.12
N THR A 4 28.21 -29.60 -11.94
CA THR A 4 28.24 -28.82 -10.71
C THR A 4 29.53 -27.99 -10.65
N SER A 5 29.54 -26.77 -11.19
CA SER A 5 30.41 -25.66 -10.75
C SER A 5 30.35 -24.48 -11.74
N LEU A 6 29.99 -23.31 -11.24
CA LEU A 6 30.32 -22.02 -11.84
C LEU A 6 31.67 -21.55 -11.26
N PRO A 7 32.52 -20.85 -12.02
CA PRO A 7 33.79 -20.33 -11.52
C PRO A 7 33.53 -19.12 -10.57
N PRO A 8 34.40 -18.89 -9.57
CA PRO A 8 34.24 -17.78 -8.64
C PRO A 8 34.68 -16.45 -9.29
N PHE A 9 33.85 -15.41 -9.18
CA PHE A 9 34.27 -14.02 -9.38
C PHE A 9 34.95 -13.50 -8.09
N PRO A 10 36.07 -12.76 -8.18
CA PRO A 10 36.75 -12.28 -6.99
C PRO A 10 36.06 -11.03 -6.43
N GLY A 11 35.69 -11.07 -5.14
CA GLY A 11 35.43 -9.85 -4.36
C GLY A 11 34.05 -9.67 -3.73
N TRP A 12 33.41 -10.70 -3.20
CA TRP A 12 32.30 -10.56 -2.25
C TRP A 12 32.38 -11.67 -1.19
N ASP A 13 32.95 -11.34 -0.04
CA ASP A 13 33.11 -12.28 1.08
C ASP A 13 31.79 -12.36 1.87
N CYS A 14 30.88 -13.21 1.40
CA CYS A 14 29.62 -13.55 2.07
C CYS A 14 29.58 -15.06 2.41
N GLN A 15 30.72 -15.62 2.84
CA GLN A 15 30.81 -17.00 3.31
C GLN A 15 31.21 -17.04 4.79
N ARG A 16 30.20 -16.97 5.66
CA ARG A 16 30.25 -17.66 6.96
C ARG A 16 28.88 -18.10 7.42
N ALA A 17 28.24 -18.95 6.63
CA ALA A 17 27.19 -19.86 7.09
C ALA A 17 27.21 -21.11 6.19
N ASN A 18 27.96 -22.13 6.62
CA ASN A 18 27.99 -23.43 5.96
C ASN A 18 26.72 -24.19 6.38
N ILE A 19 25.67 -24.17 5.55
CA ILE A 19 24.44 -24.95 5.79
C ILE A 19 24.19 -25.85 4.58
N SER A 20 24.44 -27.15 4.78
CA SER A 20 24.07 -28.21 3.85
C SER A 20 22.55 -28.42 3.91
N ILE A 21 21.85 -28.26 2.78
CA ILE A 21 20.39 -28.42 2.68
C ILE A 21 20.10 -29.86 2.27
N HIS A 22 19.60 -30.68 3.20
CA HIS A 22 18.93 -31.94 2.89
C HIS A 22 17.42 -31.72 2.71
N PRO A 23 16.76 -32.35 1.71
CA PRO A 23 15.40 -32.02 1.32
C PRO A 23 14.38 -32.84 2.10
N THR A 24 14.31 -32.70 3.43
CA THR A 24 13.17 -33.17 4.23
C THR A 24 13.30 -32.57 5.62
N SER A 25 12.24 -31.93 6.10
CA SER A 25 12.08 -31.28 7.42
C SER A 25 12.71 -29.88 7.58
N LEU A 26 11.87 -28.85 7.43
CA LEU A 26 12.10 -27.54 8.03
C LEU A 26 11.38 -27.53 9.40
N PRO A 27 12.09 -27.41 10.53
CA PRO A 27 11.46 -27.32 11.84
C PRO A 27 10.86 -25.92 12.03
N HIS A 28 9.75 -25.85 12.79
CA HIS A 28 9.00 -24.65 13.17
C HIS A 28 9.84 -23.48 13.74
N SER A 29 11.11 -23.68 14.07
CA SER A 29 12.01 -22.68 14.63
C SER A 29 12.65 -21.71 13.62
N GLN A 30 12.70 -22.04 12.31
CA GLN A 30 13.25 -21.10 11.31
C GLN A 30 12.27 -19.98 10.93
N VAL A 31 10.97 -20.20 11.10
CA VAL A 31 9.94 -19.17 10.89
C VAL A 31 10.12 -18.03 11.89
N ALA A 32 10.50 -18.33 13.14
CA ALA A 32 10.65 -17.32 14.20
C ALA A 32 11.85 -16.38 13.98
N TYR A 33 12.98 -16.87 13.45
CA TYR A 33 14.17 -16.03 13.22
C TYR A 33 13.98 -15.02 12.07
N GLN A 34 13.08 -15.31 11.12
CA GLN A 34 12.79 -14.42 9.99
C GLN A 34 11.77 -13.32 10.34
N PHE A 35 10.96 -13.49 11.39
CA PHE A 35 10.07 -12.46 11.93
C PHE A 35 10.78 -11.40 12.80
N GLN A 36 12.07 -11.60 13.12
CA GLN A 36 12.83 -10.71 14.02
C GLN A 36 13.71 -9.67 13.29
N ALA A 37 13.85 -9.79 11.97
CA ALA A 37 14.56 -8.84 11.10
C ALA A 37 13.85 -7.49 10.78
N PRO A 38 12.50 -7.33 10.89
CA PRO A 38 11.84 -6.06 10.53
C PRO A 38 12.31 -4.87 11.38
N GLY A 39 12.63 -5.11 12.66
CA GLY A 39 13.08 -4.06 13.59
C GLY A 39 14.49 -3.55 13.31
N LEU A 40 15.32 -4.33 12.62
CA LEU A 40 16.73 -3.97 12.34
C LEU A 40 16.89 -3.25 10.98
N HIS A 41 16.03 -3.58 10.00
CA HIS A 41 16.07 -2.98 8.66
C HIS A 41 15.53 -1.54 8.59
N MET A 42 14.75 -1.10 9.57
CA MET A 42 14.16 0.25 9.63
C MET A 42 15.17 1.35 10.05
N GLY A 43 16.40 0.98 10.41
CA GLY A 43 17.44 1.89 10.91
C GLY A 43 18.41 2.47 9.87
N LEU A 44 18.37 2.04 8.61
CA LEU A 44 19.35 2.44 7.57
C LEU A 44 18.67 3.24 6.45
N GLY A 45 18.25 4.47 6.79
CA GLY A 45 17.69 5.43 5.84
C GLY A 45 18.76 6.00 4.90
N GLY A 46 18.97 5.33 3.76
CA GLY A 46 19.82 5.87 2.68
C GLY A 46 20.17 4.85 1.60
N GLY A 47 20.33 3.57 1.94
CA GLY A 47 20.70 2.51 0.99
C GLY A 47 19.52 1.79 0.33
N VAL A 48 18.30 1.98 0.85
CA VAL A 48 17.12 1.20 0.45
C VAL A 48 16.74 1.43 -1.01
N GLY A 49 16.78 2.67 -1.51
CA GLY A 49 16.37 2.99 -2.87
C GLY A 49 17.32 2.50 -3.99
N ALA A 50 18.60 2.25 -3.66
CA ALA A 50 19.58 1.71 -4.60
C ALA A 50 19.62 0.17 -4.58
N CYS A 51 19.45 -0.43 -3.38
CA CYS A 51 19.23 -1.86 -3.24
C CYS A 51 17.91 -2.29 -3.90
N ASP A 52 16.78 -1.62 -3.61
CA ASP A 52 15.47 -1.97 -4.22
C ASP A 52 15.52 -1.91 -5.75
N ARG A 53 16.23 -0.93 -6.32
CA ARG A 53 16.33 -0.77 -7.78
C ARG A 53 17.17 -1.88 -8.43
N SER A 54 18.24 -2.31 -7.76
CA SER A 54 19.13 -3.36 -8.27
C SER A 54 18.52 -4.76 -8.07
N THR A 55 17.89 -4.99 -6.93
CA THR A 55 17.14 -6.21 -6.61
C THR A 55 15.95 -6.39 -7.56
N GLY A 56 15.19 -5.33 -7.84
CA GLY A 56 14.04 -5.40 -8.75
C GLY A 56 14.40 -5.77 -10.19
N VAL A 57 15.57 -5.34 -10.70
CA VAL A 57 16.05 -5.72 -12.05
C VAL A 57 16.42 -7.20 -12.09
N LEU A 58 17.12 -7.69 -11.07
CA LEU A 58 17.48 -9.11 -10.97
C LEU A 58 16.24 -10.00 -10.83
N GLU A 59 15.26 -9.60 -10.03
CA GLU A 59 13.98 -10.30 -9.89
C GLU A 59 13.19 -10.34 -11.19
N LEU A 60 13.19 -9.24 -11.95
CA LEU A 60 12.53 -9.19 -13.26
C LEU A 60 13.21 -10.13 -14.26
N CYS A 61 14.55 -10.11 -14.33
CA CYS A 61 15.32 -11.02 -15.19
C CYS A 61 15.08 -12.49 -14.81
N TYR A 62 15.08 -12.82 -13.52
CA TYR A 62 14.79 -14.16 -13.04
C TYR A 62 13.35 -14.60 -13.36
N SER A 63 12.38 -13.70 -13.19
CA SER A 63 10.97 -13.96 -13.52
C SER A 63 10.77 -14.21 -15.01
N LEU A 64 11.40 -13.41 -15.87
CA LEU A 64 11.37 -13.58 -17.33
C LEU A 64 12.01 -14.90 -17.77
N TRP A 65 13.17 -15.24 -17.18
CA TRP A 65 13.85 -16.50 -17.44
C TRP A 65 12.99 -17.70 -17.03
N SER A 66 12.45 -17.68 -15.80
CA SER A 66 11.60 -18.74 -15.26
C SER A 66 10.30 -18.91 -16.05
N LEU A 67 9.68 -17.80 -16.47
CA LEU A 67 8.50 -17.80 -17.33
C LEU A 67 8.79 -18.44 -18.68
N SER A 68 9.93 -18.11 -19.28
CA SER A 68 10.34 -18.65 -20.59
C SER A 68 10.53 -20.16 -20.54
N ILE A 69 11.20 -20.67 -19.50
CA ILE A 69 11.35 -22.12 -19.29
C ILE A 69 9.98 -22.77 -19.04
N GLY A 70 9.14 -22.19 -18.18
CA GLY A 70 7.80 -22.71 -17.89
C GLY A 70 6.93 -22.84 -19.15
N PHE A 71 6.99 -21.85 -20.05
CA PHE A 71 6.27 -21.91 -21.33
C PHE A 71 6.86 -22.95 -22.29
N GLN A 72 8.18 -23.13 -22.33
CA GLN A 72 8.79 -24.18 -23.13
C GLN A 72 8.35 -25.58 -22.67
N GLU A 73 8.35 -25.82 -21.35
CA GLU A 73 7.97 -27.11 -20.74
C GLU A 73 6.48 -27.45 -20.90
N VAL A 74 5.60 -26.44 -20.87
CA VAL A 74 4.15 -26.66 -21.00
C VAL A 74 3.69 -26.79 -22.46
N GLY A 75 4.53 -26.43 -23.43
CA GLY A 75 4.17 -26.43 -24.86
C GLY A 75 3.52 -25.12 -25.31
N TRP A 76 4.00 -23.98 -24.79
CA TRP A 76 3.49 -22.63 -25.04
C TRP A 76 2.02 -22.46 -24.66
N TYR A 77 1.38 -21.38 -25.09
CA TYR A 77 -0.01 -21.05 -24.71
C TYR A 77 -1.02 -22.17 -25.03
N PRO A 78 -1.00 -22.83 -26.22
CA PRO A 78 -1.92 -23.93 -26.51
C PRO A 78 -1.71 -25.14 -25.58
N GLY A 79 -0.46 -25.47 -25.27
CA GLY A 79 -0.13 -26.55 -24.35
C GLY A 79 -0.54 -26.23 -22.90
N LEU A 80 -0.40 -24.96 -22.48
CA LEU A 80 -0.88 -24.48 -21.19
C LEU A 80 -2.41 -24.64 -21.07
N GLU A 81 -3.15 -24.22 -22.08
CA GLU A 81 -4.60 -24.31 -22.10
C GLU A 81 -5.08 -25.77 -21.97
N GLN A 82 -4.48 -26.67 -22.75
CA GLN A 82 -4.82 -28.09 -22.71
C GLN A 82 -4.47 -28.73 -21.35
N ARG A 83 -3.23 -28.53 -20.87
CA ARG A 83 -2.75 -29.16 -19.64
C ARG A 83 -3.42 -28.59 -18.40
N TYR A 84 -3.74 -27.30 -18.38
CA TYR A 84 -4.43 -26.67 -17.26
C TYR A 84 -5.84 -27.25 -17.06
N ARG A 85 -6.59 -27.47 -18.15
CA ARG A 85 -7.93 -28.11 -18.09
C ARG A 85 -7.87 -29.54 -17.52
N GLN A 86 -6.72 -30.21 -17.63
CA GLN A 86 -6.49 -31.57 -17.13
C GLN A 86 -5.84 -31.60 -15.73
N ALA A 87 -5.50 -30.43 -15.16
CA ALA A 87 -4.81 -30.31 -13.88
C ALA A 87 -5.76 -30.50 -12.69
N ILE A 88 -6.21 -31.74 -12.49
CA ILE A 88 -7.03 -32.19 -11.37
C ILE A 88 -6.10 -32.63 -10.22
N PRO A 89 -6.27 -32.11 -8.99
CA PRO A 89 -5.47 -32.54 -7.86
C PRO A 89 -5.76 -33.98 -7.42
N ASN A 90 -4.77 -34.68 -6.87
CA ASN A 90 -4.91 -36.08 -6.43
C ASN A 90 -5.90 -36.29 -5.27
N ALA A 91 -6.19 -35.25 -4.49
CA ALA A 91 -7.21 -35.25 -3.45
C ALA A 91 -8.36 -34.34 -3.88
N THR A 92 -9.53 -34.93 -4.12
CA THR A 92 -10.77 -34.21 -4.45
C THR A 92 -11.88 -34.63 -3.49
N VAL A 93 -12.85 -33.74 -3.29
CA VAL A 93 -14.05 -34.05 -2.53
C VAL A 93 -15.04 -34.74 -3.48
N PRO A 94 -15.44 -36.01 -3.24
CA PRO A 94 -16.32 -36.75 -4.14
C PRO A 94 -17.68 -36.06 -4.30
N ASN A 95 -18.30 -36.17 -5.48
CA ASN A 95 -19.58 -35.55 -5.85
C ASN A 95 -19.61 -34.00 -5.82
N THR A 96 -18.45 -33.34 -5.99
CA THR A 96 -18.38 -31.88 -6.08
C THR A 96 -17.56 -31.43 -7.29
N THR A 97 -17.84 -30.22 -7.78
CA THR A 97 -17.03 -29.55 -8.82
C THR A 97 -15.85 -28.77 -8.24
N CYS A 98 -15.69 -28.75 -6.92
CA CYS A 98 -14.61 -28.02 -6.29
C CYS A 98 -13.26 -28.61 -6.64
N HIS A 99 -12.24 -27.77 -6.64
CA HIS A 99 -10.86 -28.11 -6.99
C HIS A 99 -10.62 -28.51 -8.45
N LEU A 100 -11.67 -28.72 -9.25
CA LEU A 100 -11.56 -28.87 -10.70
C LEU A 100 -11.18 -27.54 -11.35
N PRO A 101 -10.30 -27.55 -12.36
CA PRO A 101 -10.05 -26.36 -13.17
C PRO A 101 -11.34 -25.96 -13.88
N ARG A 102 -11.68 -24.67 -13.82
CA ARG A 102 -12.91 -24.16 -14.44
C ARG A 102 -12.79 -24.16 -15.97
N SER A 103 -13.92 -24.36 -16.64
CA SER A 103 -14.00 -24.30 -18.11
C SER A 103 -13.74 -22.91 -18.68
N ASP A 104 -14.03 -21.87 -17.90
CA ASP A 104 -13.88 -20.45 -18.24
C ASP A 104 -12.58 -19.84 -17.67
N ALA A 105 -11.61 -20.66 -17.24
CA ALA A 105 -10.40 -20.17 -16.56
C ALA A 105 -9.52 -19.22 -17.42
N PHE A 106 -9.65 -19.29 -18.75
CA PHE A 106 -8.95 -18.43 -19.71
C PHE A 106 -9.79 -17.24 -20.21
N HIS A 107 -11.04 -17.13 -19.74
CA HIS A 107 -11.93 -16.00 -20.02
C HIS A 107 -11.90 -15.00 -18.86
N MET A 108 -11.75 -13.73 -19.20
CA MET A 108 -11.72 -12.60 -18.29
C MET A 108 -13.15 -12.14 -17.94
N LEU A 109 -14.09 -12.20 -18.90
CA LEU A 109 -15.49 -11.86 -18.66
C LEU A 109 -16.30 -13.11 -18.34
N ARG A 110 -16.47 -13.37 -17.05
CA ARG A 110 -17.24 -14.52 -16.56
C ARG A 110 -18.73 -14.21 -16.49
N ASP A 111 -19.53 -15.26 -16.36
CA ASP A 111 -20.98 -15.18 -16.24
C ASP A 111 -21.42 -14.16 -15.18
N PRO A 112 -22.41 -13.29 -15.48
CA PRO A 112 -22.81 -12.20 -14.58
C PRO A 112 -23.49 -12.66 -13.29
N VAL A 113 -23.96 -13.91 -13.17
CA VAL A 113 -24.73 -14.36 -12.01
C VAL A 113 -24.03 -15.50 -11.27
N SER A 114 -23.56 -16.50 -12.00
CA SER A 114 -22.92 -17.71 -11.47
C SER A 114 -21.39 -17.64 -11.41
N GLY A 115 -20.79 -16.63 -12.05
CA GLY A 115 -19.34 -16.42 -12.02
C GLY A 115 -18.85 -16.04 -10.62
N ASP A 116 -17.70 -16.58 -10.23
CA ASP A 116 -17.00 -16.21 -8.98
C ASP A 116 -16.49 -14.76 -9.01
N ILE A 117 -16.25 -14.22 -10.21
CA ILE A 117 -15.93 -12.82 -10.43
C ILE A 117 -16.81 -12.37 -11.61
N PRO A 118 -18.06 -11.95 -11.36
CA PRO A 118 -19.00 -11.66 -12.43
C PRO A 118 -18.55 -10.43 -13.21
N TRP A 119 -18.61 -10.49 -14.54
CA TRP A 119 -18.05 -9.44 -15.40
C TRP A 119 -18.55 -8.01 -15.10
N PRO A 120 -19.84 -7.76 -14.76
CA PRO A 120 -20.26 -6.39 -14.46
C PRO A 120 -19.73 -5.93 -13.10
N GLY A 121 -19.62 -6.84 -12.13
CA GLY A 121 -18.96 -6.56 -10.85
C GLY A 121 -17.48 -6.26 -11.04
N LEU A 122 -16.83 -6.99 -11.94
CA LEU A 122 -15.44 -6.77 -12.32
C LEU A 122 -15.21 -5.40 -12.99
N ILE A 123 -16.07 -5.00 -13.92
CA ILE A 123 -15.92 -3.71 -14.61
C ILE A 123 -16.32 -2.55 -13.69
N PHE A 124 -17.51 -2.58 -13.09
CA PHE A 124 -18.05 -1.42 -12.37
C PHE A 124 -17.68 -1.41 -10.89
N GLY A 125 -17.81 -2.56 -10.22
CA GLY A 125 -17.48 -2.70 -8.80
C GLY A 125 -15.98 -2.55 -8.53
N LEU A 126 -15.15 -3.26 -9.28
CA LEU A 126 -13.69 -3.14 -9.14
C LEU A 126 -13.17 -1.74 -9.53
N THR A 127 -13.88 -1.00 -10.39
CA THR A 127 -13.51 0.40 -10.69
C THR A 127 -13.64 1.28 -9.45
N VAL A 128 -14.70 1.13 -8.64
CA VAL A 128 -14.82 1.81 -7.33
C VAL A 128 -13.63 1.42 -6.42
N LEU A 129 -13.31 0.12 -6.44
CA LEU A 129 -12.10 -0.55 -5.95
C LEU A 129 -10.81 0.23 -6.19
N ALA A 130 -10.53 0.32 -7.49
CA ALA A 130 -9.34 0.88 -8.06
C ALA A 130 -9.27 2.39 -7.78
N THR A 131 -10.38 3.13 -7.93
CA THR A 131 -10.40 4.56 -7.61
C THR A 131 -10.02 4.81 -6.16
N TRP A 132 -10.54 4.03 -5.21
CA TRP A 132 -10.12 4.11 -3.81
C TRP A 132 -8.61 3.88 -3.66
N CYS A 133 -8.12 2.74 -4.14
CA CYS A 133 -6.74 2.32 -3.98
C CYS A 133 -5.73 3.26 -4.66
N TRP A 134 -6.06 3.81 -5.83
CA TRP A 134 -5.12 4.62 -6.61
C TRP A 134 -5.25 6.12 -6.38
N CYS A 135 -6.41 6.61 -5.95
CA CYS A 135 -6.67 8.04 -5.82
C CYS A 135 -6.84 8.51 -4.37
N THR A 136 -7.09 7.61 -3.42
CA THR A 136 -7.34 7.98 -2.01
C THR A 136 -6.36 7.35 -1.03
N ASP A 137 -5.70 6.25 -1.41
CA ASP A 137 -4.69 5.61 -0.57
C ASP A 137 -3.48 6.53 -0.36
N GLN A 138 -3.16 6.78 0.90
CA GLN A 138 -2.06 7.64 1.31
C GLN A 138 -0.72 7.24 0.66
N VAL A 139 -0.42 5.94 0.56
CA VAL A 139 0.87 5.47 0.03
C VAL A 139 1.05 5.88 -1.43
N ILE A 140 -0.04 5.83 -2.20
CA ILE A 140 -0.02 6.15 -3.63
C ILE A 140 -0.08 7.67 -3.83
N VAL A 141 -0.98 8.35 -3.13
CA VAL A 141 -1.14 9.80 -3.24
C VAL A 141 0.15 10.52 -2.87
N GLN A 142 0.84 10.11 -1.81
CA GLN A 142 2.11 10.71 -1.39
C GLN A 142 3.22 10.56 -2.43
N ARG A 143 3.25 9.47 -3.21
CA ARG A 143 4.21 9.30 -4.32
C ARG A 143 3.97 10.32 -5.42
N SER A 144 2.71 10.63 -5.72
CA SER A 144 2.35 11.67 -6.69
C SER A 144 2.62 13.08 -6.15
N LEU A 145 2.39 13.33 -4.86
CA LEU A 145 2.70 14.61 -4.21
C LEU A 145 4.20 14.88 -4.07
N SER A 146 5.01 13.83 -4.00
CA SER A 146 6.48 13.93 -3.96
C SER A 146 7.11 14.20 -5.34
N ALA A 147 6.29 14.28 -6.41
CA ALA A 147 6.77 14.57 -7.74
C ALA A 147 7.21 16.04 -7.87
N LYS A 148 8.22 16.30 -8.70
CA LYS A 148 8.77 17.66 -8.90
C LYS A 148 7.79 18.63 -9.55
N ASN A 149 6.89 18.13 -10.40
CA ASN A 149 5.88 18.90 -11.12
C ASN A 149 4.77 17.98 -11.63
N LEU A 150 3.69 18.58 -12.13
CA LEU A 150 2.51 17.86 -12.62
C LEU A 150 2.83 16.89 -13.77
N SER A 151 3.68 17.27 -14.71
CA SER A 151 4.11 16.41 -15.82
C SER A 151 4.81 15.13 -15.34
N HIS A 152 5.66 15.24 -14.30
CA HIS A 152 6.30 14.07 -13.69
C HIS A 152 5.30 13.17 -12.96
N ALA A 153 4.34 13.75 -12.25
CA ALA A 153 3.27 12.98 -11.59
C ALA A 153 2.41 12.21 -12.60
N LYS A 154 2.04 12.85 -13.72
CA LYS A 154 1.31 12.21 -14.82
C LYS A 154 2.14 11.11 -15.50
N GLY A 155 3.39 11.41 -15.84
CA GLY A 155 4.31 10.44 -16.44
C GLY A 155 4.50 9.21 -15.54
N GLY A 156 4.67 9.42 -14.24
CA GLY A 156 4.74 8.34 -13.25
C GLY A 156 3.46 7.50 -13.18
N SER A 157 2.29 8.14 -13.25
CA SER A 157 0.99 7.44 -13.27
C SER A 157 0.81 6.59 -14.53
N VAL A 158 1.16 7.13 -15.71
CA VAL A 158 1.10 6.41 -16.99
C VAL A 158 2.06 5.23 -17.01
N LEU A 159 3.32 5.44 -16.56
CA LEU A 159 4.30 4.37 -16.43
C LEU A 159 3.81 3.27 -15.46
N GLY A 160 3.23 3.66 -14.32
CA GLY A 160 2.62 2.73 -13.38
C GLY A 160 1.51 1.89 -14.02
N GLY A 161 0.69 2.49 -14.90
CA GLY A 161 -0.31 1.78 -15.69
C GLY A 161 0.27 0.72 -16.62
N TYR A 162 1.34 1.02 -17.35
CA TYR A 162 2.04 0.02 -18.17
C TYR A 162 2.61 -1.12 -17.33
N LEU A 163 3.27 -0.78 -16.21
CA LEU A 163 3.84 -1.77 -15.30
C LEU A 163 2.76 -2.69 -14.69
N LYS A 164 1.51 -2.24 -14.60
CA LYS A 164 0.40 -3.04 -14.07
C LYS A 164 -0.19 -4.06 -15.05
N ILE A 165 0.17 -4.00 -16.32
CA ILE A 165 -0.13 -5.08 -17.28
C ILE A 165 0.77 -6.31 -17.01
N LEU A 166 1.98 -6.08 -16.48
CA LEU A 166 3.00 -7.12 -16.30
C LEU A 166 2.64 -8.22 -15.28
N PRO A 167 1.98 -7.97 -14.12
CA PRO A 167 1.55 -9.00 -13.17
C PRO A 167 0.75 -10.14 -13.80
N MET A 168 -0.01 -9.91 -14.87
CA MET A 168 -0.68 -10.99 -15.60
C MET A 168 0.34 -12.03 -16.10
N PHE A 169 1.45 -11.57 -16.67
CA PHE A 169 2.50 -12.43 -17.23
C PHE A 169 3.46 -12.96 -16.18
N PHE A 170 3.71 -12.23 -15.09
CA PHE A 170 4.70 -12.63 -14.07
C PHE A 170 4.14 -13.32 -12.84
N ILE A 171 2.84 -13.16 -12.57
CA ILE A 171 2.20 -13.76 -11.38
C ILE A 171 1.15 -14.79 -11.82
N VAL A 172 0.21 -14.38 -12.67
CA VAL A 172 -0.92 -15.25 -13.05
C VAL A 172 -0.46 -16.41 -13.93
N MET A 173 0.25 -16.12 -15.03
CA MET A 173 0.70 -17.17 -15.98
C MET A 173 1.63 -18.21 -15.32
N PRO A 174 2.68 -17.86 -14.54
CA PRO A 174 3.46 -18.83 -13.78
C PRO A 174 2.61 -19.64 -12.79
N GLY A 175 1.62 -19.04 -12.15
CA GLY A 175 0.69 -19.75 -11.28
C GLY A 175 -0.10 -20.83 -12.01
N MET A 176 -0.58 -20.52 -13.22
CA MET A 176 -1.27 -21.48 -14.08
C MET A 176 -0.34 -22.60 -14.57
N ILE A 177 0.88 -22.26 -15.00
CA ILE A 177 1.91 -23.21 -15.44
C ILE A 177 2.30 -24.14 -14.29
N SER A 178 2.54 -23.60 -13.10
CA SER A 178 2.89 -24.37 -11.90
C SER A 178 1.80 -25.37 -11.54
N ARG A 179 0.53 -24.96 -11.61
CA ARG A 179 -0.61 -25.87 -11.42
C ARG A 179 -0.64 -26.99 -12.47
N ALA A 180 -0.29 -26.69 -13.72
CA ALA A 180 -0.30 -27.65 -14.83
C ALA A 180 0.89 -28.63 -14.82
N LEU A 181 2.09 -28.19 -14.42
CA LEU A 181 3.32 -28.99 -14.49
C LEU A 181 3.72 -29.62 -13.16
N TYR A 182 3.53 -28.91 -12.05
CA TYR A 182 4.09 -29.29 -10.75
C TYR A 182 3.09 -29.12 -9.62
N PRO A 183 2.04 -29.97 -9.55
CA PRO A 183 1.03 -29.88 -8.50
C PRO A 183 1.61 -29.96 -7.06
N GLY A 184 2.86 -30.45 -6.90
CA GLY A 184 3.58 -30.63 -5.63
C GLY A 184 4.72 -29.66 -5.30
N LEU A 185 5.23 -28.81 -6.20
CA LEU A 185 6.38 -27.91 -5.94
C LEU A 185 5.97 -26.50 -5.46
N ARG A 186 4.95 -26.43 -4.60
CA ARG A 186 4.40 -25.16 -4.09
C ARG A 186 5.40 -24.35 -3.23
N GLY A 187 6.43 -25.00 -2.69
CA GLY A 187 7.40 -24.39 -1.76
C GLY A 187 8.30 -23.30 -2.36
N LEU A 188 8.74 -23.45 -3.62
CA LEU A 188 9.63 -22.46 -4.27
C LEU A 188 8.89 -21.13 -4.52
N MET A 189 7.60 -21.19 -4.89
CA MET A 189 6.77 -20.00 -5.10
C MET A 189 6.54 -19.23 -3.80
N ILE A 190 6.38 -19.94 -2.67
CA ILE A 190 6.20 -19.30 -1.35
C ILE A 190 7.45 -18.49 -0.98
N ALA A 191 8.66 -18.96 -1.28
CA ALA A 191 9.89 -18.23 -0.98
C ALA A 191 10.00 -16.90 -1.75
N VAL A 192 9.65 -16.88 -3.04
CA VAL A 192 9.65 -15.66 -3.87
C VAL A 192 8.57 -14.67 -3.40
N ILE A 193 7.38 -15.17 -3.07
CA ILE A 193 6.29 -14.35 -2.53
C ILE A 193 6.69 -13.74 -1.18
N LEU A 194 7.34 -14.50 -0.30
CA LEU A 194 7.81 -14.00 1.00
C LEU A 194 8.85 -12.89 0.85
N ALA A 195 9.74 -12.94 -0.15
CA ALA A 195 10.70 -11.88 -0.44
C ALA A 195 10.00 -10.60 -0.91
N ALA A 196 9.06 -10.70 -1.86
CA ALA A 196 8.29 -9.56 -2.36
C ALA A 196 7.41 -8.88 -1.30
N LEU A 197 6.93 -9.65 -0.31
CA LEU A 197 6.10 -9.13 0.78
C LEU A 197 6.88 -8.23 1.74
N MET A 198 8.17 -8.49 1.98
CA MET A 198 8.94 -7.73 2.99
C MET A 198 9.08 -6.24 2.66
N SER A 199 9.24 -5.90 1.37
CA SER A 199 9.30 -4.49 0.93
C SER A 199 7.92 -3.81 1.04
N SER A 200 6.86 -4.51 0.62
CA SER A 200 5.49 -3.97 0.66
C SER A 200 4.99 -3.74 2.09
N LEU A 201 5.24 -4.68 3.00
CA LEU A 201 4.88 -4.57 4.41
C LEU A 201 5.57 -3.38 5.07
N THR A 202 6.85 -3.15 4.76
CA THR A 202 7.60 -2.01 5.28
C THR A 202 6.96 -0.68 4.86
N SER A 203 6.56 -0.55 3.59
CA SER A 203 5.88 0.65 3.09
C SER A 203 4.53 0.90 3.75
N ILE A 204 3.73 -0.15 3.99
CA ILE A 204 2.41 -0.06 4.62
C ILE A 204 2.54 0.39 6.08
N PHE A 205 3.44 -0.24 6.84
CA PHE A 205 3.66 0.13 8.24
C PHE A 205 4.22 1.53 8.39
N ASN A 206 5.15 1.94 7.52
CA ASN A 206 5.69 3.30 7.54
C ASN A 206 4.58 4.34 7.28
N SER A 207 3.74 4.10 6.27
CA SER A 207 2.65 5.03 5.93
C SER A 207 1.58 5.10 7.03
N SER A 208 1.25 3.96 7.64
CA SER A 208 0.33 3.89 8.78
C SER A 208 0.86 4.64 10.00
N SER A 209 2.17 4.53 10.25
CA SER A 209 2.88 5.29 11.28
C SER A 209 2.79 6.80 11.02
N THR A 210 3.01 7.24 9.78
CA THR A 210 2.88 8.66 9.42
C THR A 210 1.46 9.18 9.61
N LEU A 211 0.44 8.44 9.15
CA LEU A 211 -0.97 8.81 9.34
C LEU A 211 -1.30 8.94 10.83
N PHE A 212 -0.89 7.98 11.65
CA PHE A 212 -1.14 8.05 13.09
C PHE A 212 -0.39 9.21 13.74
N ALA A 213 0.88 9.39 13.43
CA ALA A 213 1.70 10.42 14.06
C ALA A 213 1.22 11.83 13.66
N ILE A 214 1.02 12.08 12.38
CA ILE A 214 0.64 13.41 11.88
C ILE A 214 -0.86 13.68 12.11
N ASP A 215 -1.74 12.78 11.68
CA ASP A 215 -3.19 13.09 11.64
C ASP A 215 -3.91 12.82 12.96
N VAL A 216 -3.40 11.87 13.77
CA VAL A 216 -4.01 11.52 15.06
C VAL A 216 -3.24 12.12 16.23
N TRP A 217 -1.94 11.87 16.34
CA TRP A 217 -1.15 12.26 17.51
C TRP A 217 -1.02 13.78 17.64
N GLN A 218 -0.74 14.51 16.57
CA GLN A 218 -0.67 15.98 16.63
C GLN A 218 -2.02 16.63 16.94
N ARG A 219 -3.15 15.96 16.64
CA ARG A 219 -4.48 16.44 17.01
C ARG A 219 -4.70 16.42 18.52
N PHE A 220 -4.19 15.39 19.20
CA PHE A 220 -4.20 15.31 20.67
C PHE A 220 -3.10 16.18 21.29
N ARG A 221 -1.90 16.20 20.69
CA ARG A 221 -0.75 16.95 21.17
C ARG A 221 -0.26 17.97 20.13
N LYS A 222 -0.85 19.16 20.18
CA LYS A 222 -0.62 20.27 19.23
C LYS A 222 0.83 20.79 19.17
N LYS A 223 1.66 20.54 20.19
CA LYS A 223 3.07 20.93 20.27
C LYS A 223 3.97 19.70 20.45
N ALA A 224 3.83 18.70 19.58
CA ALA A 224 4.72 17.54 19.55
C ALA A 224 6.05 17.92 18.89
N THR A 225 7.17 17.48 19.47
CA THR A 225 8.49 17.61 18.84
C THR A 225 8.67 16.55 17.76
N GLU A 226 9.55 16.78 16.78
CA GLU A 226 9.82 15.80 15.72
C GLU A 226 10.31 14.45 16.27
N GLN A 227 11.11 14.48 17.34
CA GLN A 227 11.58 13.29 18.03
C GLN A 227 10.42 12.48 18.64
N GLU A 228 9.47 13.17 19.27
CA GLU A 228 8.28 12.53 19.83
C GLU A 228 7.45 11.87 18.72
N LEU A 229 7.29 12.55 17.59
CA LEU A 229 6.56 12.04 16.43
C LEU A 229 7.19 10.76 15.87
N MET A 230 8.51 10.73 15.75
CA MET A 230 9.26 9.55 15.28
C MET A 230 9.14 8.36 16.26
N VAL A 231 9.22 8.60 17.56
CA VAL A 231 9.06 7.57 18.60
C VAL A 231 7.65 6.99 18.59
N VAL A 232 6.63 7.85 18.60
CA VAL A 232 5.23 7.45 18.59
C VAL A 232 4.90 6.65 17.33
N GLY A 233 5.40 7.08 16.18
CA GLY A 233 5.25 6.35 14.92
C GLY A 233 5.80 4.92 15.01
N ARG A 234 7.02 4.74 15.51
CA ARG A 234 7.63 3.40 15.67
C ARG A 234 6.88 2.52 16.68
N LEU A 235 6.43 3.10 17.80
CA LEU A 235 5.60 2.38 18.77
C LEU A 235 4.27 1.92 18.15
N PHE A 236 3.66 2.76 17.32
CA PHE A 236 2.44 2.42 16.61
C PHE A 236 2.65 1.28 15.60
N VAL A 237 3.79 1.23 14.91
CA VAL A 237 4.14 0.08 14.04
C VAL A 237 4.18 -1.23 14.84
N VAL A 238 4.87 -1.23 15.99
CA VAL A 238 4.95 -2.42 16.85
C VAL A 238 3.55 -2.88 17.29
N PHE A 239 2.70 -1.93 17.68
CA PHE A 239 1.32 -2.19 18.04
C PHE A 239 0.51 -2.82 16.88
N LEU A 240 0.61 -2.28 15.66
CA LEU A 240 -0.05 -2.83 14.48
C LEU A 240 0.43 -4.25 14.12
N VAL A 241 1.73 -4.53 14.28
CA VAL A 241 2.29 -5.88 14.06
C VAL A 241 1.68 -6.89 15.03
N VAL A 242 1.53 -6.53 16.31
CA VAL A 242 0.89 -7.40 17.31
C VAL A 242 -0.55 -7.71 16.93
N ILE A 243 -1.34 -6.69 16.57
CA ILE A 243 -2.73 -6.88 16.12
C ILE A 243 -2.80 -7.76 14.87
N SER A 244 -1.89 -7.55 13.91
CA SER A 244 -1.84 -8.33 12.67
C SER A 244 -1.58 -9.82 12.93
N ILE A 245 -0.70 -10.15 13.89
CA ILE A 245 -0.45 -11.54 14.32
C ILE A 245 -1.69 -12.13 15.00
N LEU A 246 -2.34 -11.36 15.87
CA LEU A 246 -3.58 -11.78 16.54
C LEU A 246 -4.75 -12.00 15.57
N TRP A 247 -4.71 -11.40 14.37
CA TRP A 247 -5.74 -11.56 13.35
C TRP A 247 -5.59 -12.85 12.50
N ILE A 248 -4.43 -13.53 12.55
CA ILE A 248 -4.17 -14.75 11.76
C ILE A 248 -5.23 -15.85 11.97
N PRO A 249 -5.67 -16.18 13.21
CA PRO A 249 -6.68 -17.21 13.43
C PRO A 249 -8.03 -16.86 12.79
N VAL A 250 -8.39 -15.57 12.75
CA VAL A 250 -9.63 -15.09 12.12
C VAL A 250 -9.60 -15.31 10.61
N ILE A 251 -8.45 -15.03 9.98
CA ILE A 251 -8.24 -15.29 8.54
C ILE A 251 -8.34 -16.79 8.24
N GLN A 252 -7.85 -17.66 9.12
CA GLN A 252 -7.93 -19.11 8.93
C GLN A 252 -9.35 -19.66 9.07
N SER A 253 -10.14 -19.11 10.00
CA SER A 253 -11.53 -19.53 10.24
C SER A 253 -12.51 -19.05 9.16
N SER A 254 -12.27 -17.87 8.60
CA SER A 254 -13.14 -17.26 7.59
C SER A 254 -12.85 -17.71 6.15
N ASN A 255 -11.77 -18.46 5.90
CA ASN A 255 -11.35 -18.83 4.54
C ASN A 255 -11.78 -20.24 4.15
N SER A 256 -12.62 -20.33 3.12
CA SER A 256 -12.90 -21.55 2.33
C SER A 256 -11.86 -21.82 1.22
N GLY A 257 -10.74 -21.06 1.17
CA GLY A 257 -9.55 -21.43 0.40
C GLY A 257 -8.88 -20.37 -0.48
N GLN A 258 -9.33 -19.11 -0.50
CA GLN A 258 -8.75 -18.05 -1.36
C GLN A 258 -8.56 -16.71 -0.62
N LEU A 259 -7.34 -16.46 -0.13
CA LEU A 259 -6.97 -15.23 0.58
C LEU A 259 -7.28 -13.93 -0.21
N PHE A 260 -7.19 -13.98 -1.54
CA PHE A 260 -7.45 -12.83 -2.39
C PHE A 260 -8.91 -12.37 -2.31
N ASP A 261 -9.87 -13.30 -2.33
CA ASP A 261 -11.30 -12.98 -2.23
C ASP A 261 -11.65 -12.39 -0.86
N TYR A 262 -11.01 -12.90 0.20
CA TYR A 262 -11.14 -12.32 1.53
C TYR A 262 -10.68 -10.85 1.56
N ILE A 263 -9.48 -10.55 1.06
CA ILE A 263 -8.96 -9.17 1.06
C ILE A 263 -9.88 -8.26 0.22
N GLN A 264 -10.27 -8.70 -0.99
CA GLN A 264 -11.12 -7.91 -1.87
C GLN A 264 -12.52 -7.67 -1.29
N SER A 265 -13.12 -8.66 -0.64
CA SER A 265 -14.44 -8.53 -0.03
C SER A 265 -14.43 -7.54 1.14
N VAL A 266 -13.44 -7.59 2.03
CA VAL A 266 -13.29 -6.62 3.13
C VAL A 266 -13.08 -5.21 2.60
N THR A 267 -12.22 -5.02 1.59
CA THR A 267 -12.06 -3.72 0.92
C THR A 267 -13.38 -3.27 0.30
N SER A 268 -14.17 -4.17 -0.28
CA SER A 268 -15.48 -3.89 -0.87
C SER A 268 -16.55 -3.41 0.10
N TYR A 269 -16.36 -3.64 1.39
CA TYR A 269 -17.28 -3.17 2.43
C TYR A 269 -16.88 -1.80 3.00
N LEU A 270 -15.58 -1.47 3.01
CA LEU A 270 -15.07 -0.27 3.68
C LEU A 270 -14.66 0.86 2.74
N ALA A 271 -14.14 0.53 1.55
CA ALA A 271 -13.64 1.50 0.59
C ALA A 271 -14.72 2.34 -0.12
N PRO A 272 -15.87 1.77 -0.57
CA PRO A 272 -16.81 2.51 -1.42
C PRO A 272 -17.35 3.83 -0.83
N PRO A 273 -17.68 3.92 0.48
CA PRO A 273 -18.10 5.19 1.09
C PRO A 273 -17.05 6.30 0.97
N ILE A 274 -15.77 5.94 1.14
CA ILE A 274 -14.64 6.86 1.02
C ILE A 274 -14.50 7.30 -0.45
N THR A 275 -14.59 6.37 -1.40
CA THR A 275 -14.56 6.69 -2.83
C THR A 275 -15.66 7.66 -3.22
N ALA A 276 -16.90 7.41 -2.79
CA ALA A 276 -18.04 8.28 -3.06
C ALA A 276 -17.79 9.69 -2.53
N LEU A 277 -17.29 9.80 -1.30
CA LEU A 277 -16.95 11.08 -0.67
C LEU A 277 -15.89 11.84 -1.48
N PHE A 278 -14.76 11.21 -1.80
CA PHE A 278 -13.67 11.89 -2.54
C PHE A 278 -14.09 12.28 -3.96
N LEU A 279 -14.78 11.40 -4.69
CA LEU A 279 -15.27 11.72 -6.03
C LEU A 279 -16.23 12.91 -6.00
N LEU A 280 -17.20 12.91 -5.06
CA LEU A 280 -18.13 14.03 -4.93
C LEU A 280 -17.43 15.31 -4.47
N ALA A 281 -16.50 15.24 -3.51
CA ALA A 281 -15.78 16.41 -3.04
C ALA A 281 -14.93 17.07 -4.14
N ILE A 282 -14.34 16.28 -5.04
CA ILE A 282 -13.54 16.79 -6.16
C ILE A 282 -14.42 17.38 -7.27
N PHE A 283 -15.51 16.70 -7.63
CA PHE A 283 -16.30 17.05 -8.83
C PHE A 283 -17.57 17.87 -8.55
N CYS A 284 -18.05 17.93 -7.29
CA CYS A 284 -19.28 18.63 -6.93
C CYS A 284 -19.01 19.75 -5.91
N LYS A 285 -19.12 21.01 -6.35
CA LYS A 285 -18.97 22.19 -5.46
C LYS A 285 -19.98 22.26 -4.32
N ARG A 286 -21.10 21.53 -4.44
CA ARG A 286 -22.22 21.58 -3.48
C ARG A 286 -21.97 20.76 -2.21
N VAL A 287 -20.99 19.87 -2.20
CA VAL A 287 -20.71 18.99 -1.05
C VAL A 287 -20.36 19.81 0.18
N THR A 288 -21.04 19.56 1.29
CA THR A 288 -20.83 20.26 2.57
C THR A 288 -20.20 19.35 3.61
N GLU A 289 -19.63 19.92 4.69
CA GLU A 289 -19.05 19.13 5.79
C GLU A 289 -20.05 18.17 6.44
N PRO A 290 -21.31 18.57 6.77
CA PRO A 290 -22.28 17.62 7.34
C PRO A 290 -22.70 16.55 6.34
N GLY A 291 -22.81 16.88 5.05
CA GLY A 291 -23.12 15.91 4.00
C GLY A 291 -22.04 14.86 3.85
N ALA A 292 -20.78 15.30 3.84
CA ALA A 292 -19.61 14.43 3.84
C ALA A 292 -19.58 13.52 5.07
N PHE A 293 -19.75 14.08 6.27
CA PHE A 293 -19.69 13.33 7.52
C PHE A 293 -20.80 12.27 7.62
N TRP A 294 -22.07 12.68 7.49
CA TRP A 294 -23.20 11.76 7.65
C TRP A 294 -23.30 10.73 6.53
N GLY A 295 -22.96 11.12 5.29
CA GLY A 295 -22.86 10.18 4.19
C GLY A 295 -21.80 9.12 4.42
N LEU A 296 -20.59 9.51 4.85
CA LEU A 296 -19.53 8.57 5.18
C LEU A 296 -19.91 7.65 6.35
N MET A 297 -20.51 8.19 7.42
CA MET A 297 -20.95 7.39 8.56
C MET A 297 -22.03 6.36 8.17
N PHE A 298 -23.02 6.78 7.37
CA PHE A 298 -24.03 5.87 6.83
C PHE A 298 -23.41 4.75 6.00
N GLY A 299 -22.54 5.09 5.05
CA GLY A 299 -21.88 4.12 4.19
C GLY A 299 -21.02 3.13 4.98
N LEU A 300 -20.22 3.62 5.93
CA LEU A 300 -19.39 2.77 6.80
C LEU A 300 -20.25 1.87 7.70
N ALA A 301 -21.38 2.34 8.21
CA ALA A 301 -22.29 1.53 9.01
C ALA A 301 -22.90 0.38 8.20
N VAL A 302 -23.38 0.66 6.97
CA VAL A 302 -23.92 -0.36 6.07
C VAL A 302 -22.84 -1.36 5.64
N GLY A 303 -21.63 -0.88 5.34
CA GLY A 303 -20.47 -1.72 5.04
C GLY A 303 -20.08 -2.62 6.21
N LEU A 304 -20.01 -2.07 7.43
CA LEU A 304 -19.68 -2.82 8.64
C LEU A 304 -20.74 -3.88 8.95
N LEU A 305 -22.03 -3.57 8.76
CA LEU A 305 -23.11 -4.55 8.90
C LEU A 305 -22.92 -5.72 7.92
N ARG A 306 -22.62 -5.44 6.64
CA ARG A 306 -22.35 -6.48 5.64
C ARG A 306 -21.13 -7.33 6.01
N MET A 307 -20.09 -6.71 6.57
CA MET A 307 -18.88 -7.39 7.05
C MET A 307 -19.18 -8.31 8.24
N ILE A 308 -19.93 -7.84 9.24
CA ILE A 308 -20.35 -8.65 10.40
C ILE A 308 -21.19 -9.85 9.95
N LEU A 309 -22.10 -9.66 8.99
CA LEU A 309 -22.91 -10.74 8.43
C LEU A 309 -22.05 -11.81 7.73
N GLU A 310 -21.04 -11.42 6.95
CA GLU A 310 -20.10 -12.37 6.31
C GLU A 310 -19.34 -13.19 7.36
N PHE A 311 -18.87 -12.55 8.43
CA PHE A 311 -18.18 -13.25 9.52
C PHE A 311 -19.09 -14.15 10.34
N SER A 312 -20.37 -13.78 10.48
CA SER A 312 -21.35 -14.58 11.21
C SER A 312 -21.80 -15.81 10.43
N TYR A 313 -21.80 -15.73 9.09
CA TYR A 313 -22.20 -16.80 8.18
C TYR A 313 -21.06 -17.08 7.17
N PRO A 314 -19.98 -17.74 7.61
CA PRO A 314 -18.84 -18.02 6.75
C PRO A 314 -19.24 -18.91 5.57
N ALA A 315 -18.50 -18.79 4.46
CA ALA A 315 -18.69 -19.65 3.31
C ALA A 315 -18.49 -21.12 3.71
N PRO A 316 -19.41 -22.03 3.34
CA PRO A 316 -19.29 -23.45 3.68
C PRO A 316 -18.06 -24.08 3.03
N ALA A 317 -17.55 -25.15 3.63
CA ALA A 317 -16.51 -25.95 2.99
C ALA A 317 -17.06 -26.62 1.73
N CYS A 318 -16.16 -27.00 0.82
CA CYS A 318 -16.57 -27.71 -0.38
C CYS A 318 -17.35 -28.99 -0.05
N GLY A 319 -18.55 -29.15 -0.62
CA GLY A 319 -19.40 -30.31 -0.42
C GLY A 319 -20.38 -30.19 0.75
N GLU A 320 -20.32 -29.10 1.51
CA GLU A 320 -21.30 -28.79 2.56
C GLU A 320 -22.45 -27.94 2.02
N VAL A 321 -23.63 -28.08 2.64
CA VAL A 321 -24.82 -27.31 2.29
C VAL A 321 -24.63 -25.84 2.68
N ASP A 322 -24.82 -24.93 1.72
CA ASP A 322 -24.73 -23.50 1.96
C ASP A 322 -25.93 -22.99 2.78
N ARG A 323 -25.66 -22.61 4.04
CA ARG A 323 -26.65 -22.08 4.99
C ARG A 323 -26.70 -20.55 5.04
N ARG A 324 -25.93 -19.87 4.19
CA ARG A 324 -25.88 -18.41 4.19
C ARG A 324 -27.23 -17.83 3.75
N PRO A 325 -27.70 -16.72 4.36
CA PRO A 325 -28.89 -16.02 3.88
C PRO A 325 -28.71 -15.57 2.42
N ALA A 326 -29.82 -15.50 1.67
CA ALA A 326 -29.84 -15.16 0.24
C ALA A 326 -29.09 -13.84 -0.08
N VAL A 327 -29.15 -12.85 0.82
CA VAL A 327 -28.42 -11.57 0.68
C VAL A 327 -26.89 -11.74 0.67
N LEU A 328 -26.35 -12.78 1.31
CA LEU A 328 -24.92 -13.10 1.28
C LEU A 328 -24.57 -14.03 0.12
N LYS A 329 -25.45 -14.98 -0.18
CA LYS A 329 -25.21 -16.01 -1.19
C LYS A 329 -25.38 -15.47 -2.62
N ASP A 330 -26.48 -14.78 -2.88
CA ASP A 330 -26.89 -14.40 -4.24
C ASP A 330 -26.39 -12.99 -4.63
N PHE A 331 -25.94 -12.19 -3.65
CA PHE A 331 -25.44 -10.84 -3.88
C PHE A 331 -23.93 -10.74 -3.68
N HIS A 332 -23.22 -10.82 -4.81
CA HIS A 332 -21.76 -10.76 -4.84
C HIS A 332 -21.19 -9.45 -4.27
N TYR A 333 -20.06 -9.52 -3.57
CA TYR A 333 -19.47 -8.37 -2.86
C TYR A 333 -19.10 -7.19 -3.79
N LEU A 334 -18.77 -7.46 -5.06
CA LEU A 334 -18.49 -6.41 -6.06
C LEU A 334 -19.75 -5.61 -6.45
N TYR A 335 -20.92 -6.26 -6.51
CA TYR A 335 -22.19 -5.55 -6.73
C TYR A 335 -22.57 -4.74 -5.50
N PHE A 336 -22.33 -5.30 -4.32
CA PHE A 336 -22.51 -4.58 -3.07
C PHE A 336 -21.63 -3.33 -2.99
N ALA A 337 -20.37 -3.40 -3.42
CA ALA A 337 -19.49 -2.23 -3.45
C ALA A 337 -20.06 -1.09 -4.32
N LEU A 338 -20.55 -1.42 -5.52
CA LEU A 338 -21.16 -0.44 -6.42
C LEU A 338 -22.43 0.19 -5.80
N LEU A 339 -23.30 -0.64 -5.25
CA LEU A 339 -24.52 -0.20 -4.59
C LEU A 339 -24.22 0.68 -3.36
N LEU A 340 -23.25 0.28 -2.54
CA LEU A 340 -22.82 1.04 -1.36
C LEU A 340 -22.24 2.40 -1.74
N CYS A 341 -21.42 2.45 -2.79
CA CYS A 341 -20.91 3.70 -3.36
C CYS A 341 -22.06 4.64 -3.78
N GLY A 342 -23.03 4.12 -4.54
CA GLY A 342 -24.18 4.88 -5.02
C GLY A 342 -25.08 5.38 -3.89
N LEU A 343 -25.42 4.51 -2.92
CA LEU A 343 -26.22 4.90 -1.76
C LEU A 343 -25.52 5.97 -0.92
N THR A 344 -24.22 5.81 -0.69
CA THR A 344 -23.42 6.80 0.04
C THR A 344 -23.42 8.14 -0.71
N ALA A 345 -23.22 8.13 -2.03
CA ALA A 345 -23.26 9.33 -2.85
C ALA A 345 -24.62 10.05 -2.79
N ILE A 346 -25.73 9.29 -2.83
CA ILE A 346 -27.09 9.84 -2.70
C ILE A 346 -27.26 10.53 -1.34
N VAL A 347 -26.83 9.90 -0.24
CA VAL A 347 -26.92 10.49 1.10
C VAL A 347 -26.08 11.77 1.19
N ILE A 348 -24.83 11.74 0.69
CA ILE A 348 -23.94 12.92 0.68
C ILE A 348 -24.62 14.08 -0.05
N VAL A 349 -25.12 13.84 -1.27
CA VAL A 349 -25.77 14.88 -2.08
C VAL A 349 -27.03 15.39 -1.40
N THR A 350 -27.88 14.51 -0.87
CA THR A 350 -29.14 14.89 -0.23
C THR A 350 -28.90 15.77 0.99
N VAL A 351 -28.02 15.35 1.91
CA VAL A 351 -27.68 16.14 3.10
C VAL A 351 -26.96 17.44 2.72
N SER A 352 -26.10 17.41 1.69
CA SER A 352 -25.43 18.61 1.20
C SER A 352 -26.41 19.63 0.62
N LEU A 353 -27.44 19.17 -0.10
CA LEU A 353 -28.50 20.04 -0.64
C LEU A 353 -29.38 20.65 0.46
N CYS A 354 -29.62 19.90 1.55
CA CYS A 354 -30.38 20.37 2.71
C CYS A 354 -29.58 21.25 3.68
N THR A 355 -28.27 21.42 3.48
CA THR A 355 -27.39 22.22 4.35
C THR A 355 -26.86 23.47 3.66
N THR A 356 -26.40 24.44 4.45
CA THR A 356 -25.87 25.71 3.93
C THR A 356 -24.65 25.48 3.03
N PRO A 357 -24.60 26.08 1.83
CA PRO A 357 -23.45 25.93 0.93
C PRO A 357 -22.19 26.56 1.52
N ILE A 358 -21.03 25.98 1.20
CA ILE A 358 -19.72 26.54 1.56
C ILE A 358 -19.45 27.76 0.67
N PRO A 359 -18.98 28.91 1.23
CA PRO A 359 -18.61 30.08 0.43
C PRO A 359 -17.57 29.75 -0.64
N GLU A 360 -17.73 30.31 -1.86
CA GLU A 360 -16.86 30.00 -3.01
C GLU A 360 -15.38 30.32 -2.79
N GLU A 361 -15.08 31.31 -1.93
CA GLU A 361 -13.71 31.70 -1.56
C GLU A 361 -12.95 30.55 -0.90
N LYS A 362 -13.63 29.77 -0.06
CA LYS A 362 -13.04 28.60 0.61
C LYS A 362 -12.89 27.38 -0.32
N LEU A 363 -13.52 27.42 -1.49
CA LEU A 363 -13.47 26.34 -2.49
C LEU A 363 -12.39 26.58 -3.54
N ALA A 364 -11.66 27.70 -3.51
CA ALA A 364 -10.61 28.01 -4.46
C ALA A 364 -9.55 26.89 -4.49
N ARG A 365 -9.23 26.39 -5.68
CA ARG A 365 -8.26 25.30 -5.93
C ARG A 365 -8.55 23.92 -5.32
N LEU A 366 -9.68 23.73 -4.63
CA LEU A 366 -10.03 22.45 -4.01
C LEU A 366 -10.84 21.51 -4.90
N THR A 367 -11.65 22.04 -5.82
CA THR A 367 -12.48 21.25 -6.73
C THR A 367 -11.91 21.26 -8.15
N TRP A 368 -12.27 20.27 -8.96
CA TRP A 368 -11.86 20.21 -10.37
C TRP A 368 -12.19 21.49 -11.14
N TRP A 369 -13.36 22.07 -10.85
CA TRP A 369 -13.86 23.28 -11.49
C TRP A 369 -13.20 24.56 -10.94
N THR A 370 -12.72 24.55 -9.70
CA THR A 370 -12.08 25.71 -9.06
C THR A 370 -10.55 25.68 -9.10
N ARG A 371 -9.95 24.65 -9.71
CA ARG A 371 -8.48 24.45 -9.77
C ARG A 371 -7.68 25.62 -10.34
N SER A 372 -8.29 26.38 -11.26
CA SER A 372 -7.64 27.49 -11.96
C SER A 372 -7.91 28.84 -11.31
N HIS A 373 -8.72 28.90 -10.25
CA HIS A 373 -9.00 30.17 -9.57
C HIS A 373 -7.75 30.65 -8.81
N PRO A 374 -7.41 31.95 -8.91
CA PRO A 374 -6.39 32.56 -8.06
C PRO A 374 -6.88 32.54 -6.61
N HIS A 375 -5.98 32.24 -5.68
CA HIS A 375 -6.28 32.29 -4.24
C HIS A 375 -6.58 33.75 -3.87
N SER A 376 -7.76 34.04 -3.32
CA SER A 376 -8.05 35.38 -2.78
C SER A 376 -7.16 35.66 -1.57
N GLU A 377 -6.76 36.91 -1.37
CA GLU A 377 -5.87 37.37 -0.28
C GLU A 377 -6.47 37.25 1.14
N LEU A 378 -7.62 36.60 1.31
CA LEU A 378 -8.38 36.52 2.56
C LEU A 378 -7.76 35.62 3.65
N GLU A 379 -6.63 34.95 3.39
CA GLU A 379 -5.82 34.27 4.42
C GLU A 379 -4.61 35.07 4.90
N LYS A 380 -4.45 36.35 4.48
CA LYS A 380 -3.54 37.26 5.21
C LYS A 380 -4.03 37.58 6.63
N GLU A 381 -5.28 37.25 6.97
CA GLU A 381 -5.88 37.46 8.30
C GLU A 381 -6.47 36.17 8.88
N ALA A 382 -5.62 35.20 9.21
CA ALA A 382 -5.91 34.25 10.28
C ALA A 382 -4.79 34.31 11.32
N PRO A 383 -5.09 34.42 12.63
CA PRO A 383 -4.17 35.04 13.59
C PRO A 383 -2.92 34.21 13.82
N GLU A 384 -1.77 34.88 13.78
CA GLU A 384 -0.56 34.50 14.50
C GLU A 384 -0.92 34.22 15.97
N GLY A 385 -1.03 32.95 16.31
CA GLY A 385 -1.20 32.46 17.66
C GLY A 385 0.11 31.95 18.25
N THR A 386 1.19 32.73 18.19
CA THR A 386 2.34 32.54 19.10
C THR A 386 2.85 33.90 19.57
N PRO A 387 2.67 34.26 20.85
CA PRO A 387 3.27 35.47 21.41
C PRO A 387 4.78 35.33 21.41
N GLY A 388 5.45 36.41 21.03
CA GLY A 388 6.88 36.45 20.74
C GLY A 388 7.77 35.99 21.89
N THR A 389 8.93 35.48 21.48
CA THR A 389 10.12 35.52 22.33
C THR A 389 10.96 36.69 21.83
N SER A 390 10.82 37.78 22.57
CA SER A 390 11.74 38.91 22.72
C SER A 390 13.16 38.64 22.21
N GLU A 391 13.61 39.52 21.32
CA GLU A 391 15.01 39.92 21.19
C GLU A 391 15.63 40.18 22.57
N MET A 392 16.89 39.77 22.76
CA MET A 392 17.96 40.54 23.42
C MET A 392 19.27 39.70 23.47
N PRO A 393 20.45 40.32 23.64
CA PRO A 393 21.51 40.23 22.64
C PRO A 393 22.78 39.51 23.13
N SER A 394 23.62 39.17 22.15
CA SER A 394 25.01 38.75 22.30
C SER A 394 25.80 39.69 23.21
N GLY A 395 26.43 39.15 24.25
CA GLY A 395 27.26 39.91 25.18
C GLY A 395 28.32 39.07 25.88
N ALA A 396 29.57 39.32 25.49
CA ALA A 396 30.79 39.36 26.31
C ALA A 396 31.23 38.10 27.11
N TYR A 397 32.33 37.49 26.64
CA TYR A 397 33.31 36.82 27.50
C TYR A 397 34.01 37.82 28.44
N PRO A 398 34.42 37.36 29.64
CA PRO A 398 35.75 37.71 30.12
C PRO A 398 36.56 36.50 30.65
N PRO A 399 37.89 36.65 30.81
CA PRO A 399 38.83 35.53 30.99
C PRO A 399 39.34 35.37 32.43
N GLY A 400 39.78 34.13 32.74
CA GLY A 400 41.00 33.89 33.53
C GLY A 400 40.84 33.45 35.00
N GLY A 401 41.47 32.31 35.30
CA GLY A 401 42.26 32.14 36.53
C GLY A 401 41.89 31.00 37.49
N GLY A 402 42.84 30.09 37.73
CA GLY A 402 43.04 29.46 39.04
C GLY A 402 42.78 27.95 39.17
N GLN A 403 43.86 27.17 39.30
CA GLN A 403 43.90 25.75 39.66
C GLN A 403 43.39 25.51 41.09
N THR A 404 42.79 24.35 41.39
CA THR A 404 43.36 23.31 42.28
C THR A 404 42.50 22.03 42.34
N GLU A 405 43.21 20.92 42.55
CA GLU A 405 42.83 19.50 42.69
C GLU A 405 41.77 19.29 43.80
N ASN A 406 40.97 18.21 43.88
CA ASN A 406 41.43 16.82 43.99
C ASN A 406 40.24 15.81 44.03
N SER A 407 40.52 14.58 43.57
CA SER A 407 39.95 13.28 44.02
C SER A 407 38.44 13.07 44.15
N SER A 408 37.84 12.43 43.13
CA SER A 408 36.90 11.29 43.28
C SER A 408 36.53 10.70 41.91
N GLN A 409 37.53 10.33 41.13
CA GLN A 409 37.35 9.40 40.01
C GLN A 409 37.35 7.98 40.58
N ASP A 410 36.17 7.37 40.72
CA ASP A 410 35.98 5.97 40.29
C ASP A 410 34.53 5.47 40.35
N GLN A 411 33.60 6.19 40.99
CA GLN A 411 32.18 5.79 41.00
C GLN A 411 31.30 6.48 39.94
N ASP A 412 31.71 7.63 39.40
CA ASP A 412 30.91 8.35 38.40
C ASP A 412 31.14 7.90 36.95
N GLN A 413 32.23 7.18 36.67
CA GLN A 413 32.54 6.72 35.31
C GLN A 413 31.62 5.57 34.86
N HIS A 414 31.22 4.67 35.76
CA HIS A 414 30.27 3.60 35.46
C HIS A 414 28.83 4.09 35.27
N ARG A 415 28.41 5.13 36.03
CA ARG A 415 27.09 5.74 35.92
C ARG A 415 26.97 6.62 34.66
N ALA A 416 28.05 7.30 34.27
CA ALA A 416 28.14 8.05 33.02
C ALA A 416 28.16 7.16 31.76
N ARG A 417 28.86 6.01 31.81
CA ARG A 417 28.93 5.05 30.69
C ARG A 417 27.57 4.39 30.43
N ARG A 418 26.80 4.02 31.47
CA ARG A 418 25.44 3.45 31.31
C ARG A 418 24.43 4.45 30.72
N ARG A 419 24.53 5.73 31.08
CA ARG A 419 23.74 6.83 30.48
C ARG A 419 24.11 7.12 29.02
N ARG A 420 25.32 6.76 28.59
CA ARG A 420 25.81 6.96 27.22
C ARG A 420 25.26 5.92 26.25
N TRP A 421 25.14 4.66 26.67
CA TRP A 421 24.48 3.61 25.88
C TRP A 421 22.96 3.81 25.82
N GLY A 422 22.33 4.23 26.91
CA GLY A 422 20.91 4.61 26.90
C GLY A 422 20.62 5.78 25.96
N ARG A 423 21.47 6.82 25.96
CA ARG A 423 21.37 7.93 25.00
C ARG A 423 21.70 7.51 23.57
N LEU A 424 22.73 6.70 23.33
CA LEU A 424 23.03 6.18 21.99
C LEU A 424 21.91 5.30 21.43
N LEU A 425 21.31 4.44 22.26
CA LEU A 425 20.13 3.64 21.88
C LEU A 425 18.91 4.53 21.66
N TRP A 426 18.75 5.59 22.47
CA TRP A 426 17.69 6.57 22.32
C TRP A 426 17.86 7.43 21.06
N ASP A 427 19.06 7.88 20.74
CA ASP A 427 19.39 8.68 19.56
C ASP A 427 19.32 7.82 18.28
N TRP A 428 19.72 6.54 18.36
CA TRP A 428 19.52 5.54 17.32
C TRP A 428 18.03 5.21 17.11
N PHE A 429 17.26 5.13 18.19
CA PHE A 429 15.82 4.93 18.15
C PHE A 429 15.06 6.17 17.66
N CYS A 430 15.55 7.38 17.95
CA CYS A 430 14.97 8.66 17.53
C CYS A 430 15.44 9.11 16.13
N GLY A 431 16.42 8.44 15.50
CA GLY A 431 16.81 8.72 14.12
C GLY A 431 17.49 10.06 13.86
N LEU A 432 18.14 10.66 14.87
CA LEU A 432 18.73 12.01 14.81
C LEU A 432 20.11 12.06 14.12
N ALA A 433 20.26 11.38 12.99
CA ALA A 433 21.47 11.44 12.17
C ALA A 433 21.18 12.19 10.86
N GLY A 434 20.87 13.49 10.97
CA GLY A 434 20.79 14.39 9.83
C GLY A 434 21.30 15.78 10.22
N PRO A 435 22.13 16.44 9.39
CA PRO A 435 22.45 17.84 9.62
C PRO A 435 21.15 18.68 9.57
N PRO A 436 21.03 19.75 10.37
CA PRO A 436 19.85 20.60 10.36
C PRO A 436 19.61 21.13 8.94
N GLU A 437 18.42 20.86 8.42
CA GLU A 437 17.97 21.35 7.13
C GLU A 437 18.05 22.88 7.14
N ARG A 438 18.65 23.45 6.10
CA ARG A 438 18.91 24.90 6.01
C ARG A 438 17.56 25.61 6.03
N ALA A 439 17.27 26.34 7.10
CA ALA A 439 16.02 27.11 7.21
C ALA A 439 15.94 28.11 6.05
N LEU A 440 15.07 27.83 5.09
CA LEU A 440 14.79 28.69 3.94
C LEU A 440 14.17 30.01 4.43
N SER A 441 14.51 31.11 3.77
CA SER A 441 13.87 32.39 4.07
C SER A 441 12.35 32.30 3.77
N PRO A 442 11.49 33.07 4.46
CA PRO A 442 10.04 33.03 4.23
C PRO A 442 9.65 33.26 2.76
N ALA A 443 10.42 34.08 2.03
CA ALA A 443 10.23 34.34 0.61
C ALA A 443 10.57 33.12 -0.26
N GLU A 444 11.65 32.40 0.05
CA GLU A 444 12.04 31.17 -0.65
C GLU A 444 11.04 30.05 -0.38
N THR A 445 10.54 29.92 0.85
CA THR A 445 9.50 28.94 1.20
C THR A 445 8.20 29.23 0.44
N ALA A 446 7.77 30.49 0.36
CA ALA A 446 6.59 30.88 -0.39
C ALA A 446 6.77 30.66 -1.91
N ALA A 447 7.95 30.97 -2.46
CA ALA A 447 8.27 30.70 -3.87
C ALA A 447 8.26 29.19 -4.16
N ARG A 448 8.85 28.39 -3.28
CA ARG A 448 8.86 26.93 -3.40
C ARG A 448 7.47 26.33 -3.30
N GLN A 449 6.64 26.83 -2.39
CA GLN A 449 5.24 26.41 -2.28
C GLN A 449 4.43 26.76 -3.54
N ARG A 450 4.66 27.93 -4.13
CA ARG A 450 4.04 28.32 -5.41
C ARG A 450 4.47 27.41 -6.56
N GLU A 451 5.74 27.01 -6.59
CA GLU A 451 6.26 26.07 -7.58
C GLU A 451 5.61 24.68 -7.43
N LEU A 452 5.56 24.14 -6.20
CA LEU A 452 4.95 22.83 -5.91
C LEU A 452 3.43 22.79 -6.12
N THR A 453 2.73 23.92 -5.92
CA THR A 453 1.28 24.03 -6.14
C THR A 453 0.90 24.49 -7.54
N SER A 454 1.88 24.72 -8.43
CA SER A 454 1.62 25.12 -9.80
C SER A 454 1.08 23.95 -10.62
N ILE A 455 -0.04 24.19 -11.32
CA ILE A 455 -0.63 23.26 -12.29
C ILE A 455 -0.14 23.53 -13.73
N ALA A 456 0.80 24.46 -13.92
CA ALA A 456 1.32 24.78 -15.24
C ALA A 456 2.19 23.65 -15.77
N GLU A 457 2.00 23.30 -17.04
CA GLU A 457 2.73 22.22 -17.70
C GLU A 457 3.38 22.71 -18.99
N GLU A 458 4.53 22.14 -19.31
CA GLU A 458 5.12 22.32 -20.63
C GLU A 458 4.30 21.58 -21.71
N PRO A 459 4.07 22.20 -22.87
CA PRO A 459 3.17 21.66 -23.89
C PRO A 459 3.70 20.34 -24.50
N LEU A 460 5.01 20.16 -24.58
CA LEU A 460 5.64 18.94 -25.11
C LEU A 460 5.35 17.74 -24.21
N TRP A 461 5.66 17.85 -22.91
CA TRP A 461 5.48 16.76 -21.95
C TRP A 461 4.00 16.41 -21.73
N THR A 462 3.12 17.40 -21.80
CA THR A 462 1.67 17.17 -21.75
C THR A 462 1.20 16.30 -22.91
N ARG A 463 1.64 16.61 -24.15
CA ARG A 463 1.29 15.80 -25.33
C ARG A 463 1.86 14.39 -25.24
N VAL A 464 3.12 14.24 -24.82
CA VAL A 464 3.76 12.92 -24.65
C VAL A 464 2.99 12.07 -23.64
N CYS A 465 2.63 12.63 -22.47
CA CYS A 465 1.87 11.90 -21.46
C CYS A 465 0.48 11.51 -21.98
N ASN A 466 -0.22 12.43 -22.65
CA ASN A 466 -1.56 12.16 -23.19
C ASN A 466 -1.55 11.07 -24.27
N VAL A 467 -0.59 11.12 -25.21
CA VAL A 467 -0.44 10.08 -26.24
C VAL A 467 -0.16 8.71 -25.61
N ASN A 468 0.75 8.65 -24.63
CA ASN A 468 1.05 7.40 -23.95
C ASN A 468 -0.14 6.88 -23.13
N ALA A 469 -0.95 7.76 -22.54
CA ALA A 469 -2.18 7.38 -21.84
C ALA A 469 -3.23 6.78 -22.80
N VAL A 470 -3.41 7.38 -23.99
CA VAL A 470 -4.31 6.84 -25.02
C VAL A 470 -3.82 5.48 -25.51
N LEU A 471 -2.52 5.33 -25.78
CA LEU A 471 -1.93 4.06 -26.17
C LEU A 471 -2.14 2.99 -25.08
N LEU A 472 -1.93 3.34 -23.82
CA LEU A 472 -2.16 2.44 -22.69
C LEU A 472 -3.62 1.99 -22.62
N LEU A 473 -4.58 2.91 -22.78
CA LEU A 473 -6.00 2.58 -22.80
C LEU A 473 -6.35 1.66 -23.98
N ALA A 474 -5.81 1.93 -25.17
CA ALA A 474 -6.04 1.09 -26.35
C ALA A 474 -5.51 -0.34 -26.16
N VAL A 475 -4.30 -0.49 -25.61
CA VAL A 475 -3.73 -1.81 -25.28
C VAL A 475 -4.59 -2.53 -24.25
N ASN A 476 -5.06 -1.84 -23.21
CA ASN A 476 -5.96 -2.46 -22.22
C ASN A 476 -7.27 -2.92 -22.87
N VAL A 477 -7.96 -2.06 -23.62
CA VAL A 477 -9.21 -2.44 -24.31
C VAL A 477 -8.99 -3.64 -25.22
N PHE A 478 -7.88 -3.69 -25.96
CA PHE A 478 -7.53 -4.85 -26.78
C PHE A 478 -7.34 -6.12 -25.94
N LEU A 479 -6.60 -6.06 -24.83
CA LEU A 479 -6.38 -7.22 -23.96
C LEU A 479 -7.69 -7.72 -23.33
N TRP A 480 -8.55 -6.82 -22.88
CA TRP A 480 -9.88 -7.15 -22.37
C TRP A 480 -10.76 -7.80 -23.42
N GLY A 481 -10.73 -7.31 -24.66
CA GLY A 481 -11.47 -7.91 -25.78
C GLY A 481 -10.90 -9.26 -26.24
N TYR A 482 -9.57 -9.42 -26.22
CA TYR A 482 -8.91 -10.66 -26.63
C TYR A 482 -9.16 -11.80 -25.63
N PHE A 483 -9.14 -11.50 -24.33
CA PHE A 483 -9.40 -12.47 -23.27
C PHE A 483 -10.87 -12.49 -22.80
N ALA A 484 -11.79 -11.85 -23.53
CA ALA A 484 -13.20 -11.74 -23.14
C ALA A 484 -13.85 -13.12 -22.93
#